data_AF-A0A1I6B8X3-F1
#
_entry.id   AF-A0A1I6B8X3-F1
#
_cell.length_a   1.000
_cell.length_b   1.000
_cell.length_c   1.000
_cell.angle_alpha   90.00
_cell.angle_beta   90.00
_cell.angle_gamma   90.00
#
_symmetry.space_group_name_H-M   'P 1'
#
loop_
_entity.id
_entity.type
_entity.pdbx_description
1 polymer ?
#
loop_
_entity_poly.entity_id
_entity_poly.type
_entity_poly.pdbx_seq_one_letter_code
_entity_poly.pdbx_strand_id
1 'polypeptide(L)'
;MYEKFDLLTFLIGLPLAIVIIGIVFMINRKIGKKKRWFDERYNRIHEKARSYSWVATTIAILVVWMIVIVIEGPGLTFFLLTGLWIVHMLSYTIGAFVANQDN
;
A
#
# COMPACT_ATOMS: atom_id res chain seq x y z
N MET A 1 27.22 -16.93 2.85
CA MET A 1 26.46 -17.73 3.83
C MET A 1 25.09 -17.07 3.93
N TYR A 2 24.12 -17.50 3.12
CA TYR A 2 22.76 -16.97 3.20
C TYR A 2 22.20 -17.40 4.56
N GLU A 3 21.93 -16.45 5.44
CA GLU A 3 21.12 -16.72 6.63
C GLU A 3 19.82 -17.38 6.15
N LYS A 4 19.50 -18.53 6.73
CA LYS A 4 18.25 -19.24 6.44
C LYS A 4 17.13 -18.26 6.77
N PHE A 5 16.44 -17.76 5.75
CA PHE A 5 15.27 -16.91 5.93
C PHE A 5 14.30 -17.64 6.85
N ASP A 6 14.19 -17.15 8.08
CA ASP A 6 13.38 -17.80 9.10
C ASP A 6 11.91 -17.42 8.88
N LEU A 7 11.24 -18.25 8.09
CA LEU A 7 9.81 -18.17 7.79
C LEU A 7 8.98 -17.95 9.06
N LEU A 8 9.40 -18.50 10.20
CA LEU A 8 8.74 -18.32 11.49
C LEU A 8 8.84 -16.87 11.97
N THR A 9 10.04 -16.30 11.95
CA THR A 9 10.26 -14.88 12.28
C THR A 9 9.49 -13.95 11.34
N PHE A 10 9.45 -14.25 10.04
CA PHE A 10 8.66 -13.49 9.06
C PHE A 10 7.15 -13.59 9.32
N LEU A 11 6.65 -14.80 9.57
CA LEU A 11 5.23 -15.06 9.85
C LEU A 11 4.78 -14.49 11.20
N ILE A 12 5.67 -14.29 12.17
CA ILE A 12 5.39 -13.62 13.45
C ILE A 12 5.44 -12.09 13.29
N GLY A 13 6.28 -11.58 12.39
CA GLY A 13 6.37 -10.15 12.07
C GLY A 13 5.07 -9.59 11.49
N LEU A 14 4.33 -10.37 10.70
CA LEU A 14 3.04 -9.97 10.10
C LEU A 14 1.94 -9.67 11.15
N PRO A 15 1.61 -10.57 12.10
CA PRO A 15 0.64 -10.28 13.15
C PRO A 15 1.12 -9.16 14.08
N LEU A 16 2.43 -9.05 14.36
CA LEU A 16 2.98 -7.93 15.12
C LEU A 16 2.74 -6.59 14.41
N ALA A 17 2.95 -6.53 13.09
CA ALA A 17 2.67 -5.33 12.29
C ALA A 17 1.18 -4.96 12.32
N ILE A 18 0.27 -5.94 12.23
CA ILE A 18 -1.18 -5.72 12.35
C ILE A 18 -1.54 -5.12 13.71
N VAL A 19 -0.96 -5.64 14.80
CA VAL A 19 -1.17 -5.11 16.16
C VAL A 19 -0.67 -3.68 16.29
N ILE A 20 0.54 -3.38 15.79
CA ILE A 20 1.10 -2.03 15.80
C ILE A 20 0.23 -1.06 15.00
N ILE A 21 -0.22 -1.46 13.81
CA ILE A 21 -1.14 -0.65 12.99
C ILE A 21 -2.45 -0.39 13.75
N GLY A 22 -3.00 -1.39 14.43
CA GLY A 22 -4.21 -1.25 15.24
C GLY A 22 -4.05 -0.24 16.39
N ILE A 23 -2.91 -0.29 17.10
CA ILE A 23 -2.59 0.65 18.18
C ILE A 23 -2.46 2.08 17.64
N VAL A 24 -1.71 2.26 16.55
CA VAL A 24 -1.53 3.57 15.88
C VAL A 24 -2.87 4.12 15.40
N PHE A 25 -3.74 3.27 14.84
CA PHE A 25 -5.08 3.64 14.42
C PHE A 25 -5.95 4.11 15.59
N MET A 26 -5.94 3.39 16.71
CA MET A 26 -6.71 3.76 17.91
C MET A 26 -6.26 5.10 18.50
N ILE A 27 -4.94 5.34 18.58
CA ILE A 27 -4.38 6.61 19.05
C ILE A 27 -4.82 7.75 18.13
N ASN A 28 -4.65 7.58 16.82
CA ASN A 28 -5.08 8.58 15.83
C ASN A 28 -6.59 8.86 15.91
N ARG A 29 -7.42 7.82 16.07
CA ARG A 29 -8.88 7.99 16.22
C ARG A 29 -9.27 8.81 17.45
N LYS A 30 -8.58 8.61 18.59
CA LYS A 30 -8.83 9.38 19.82
C LYS A 30 -8.39 10.84 19.67
N ILE A 31 -7.26 11.09 19.03
CA ILE A 31 -6.76 12.45 18.78
C ILE A 31 -7.65 13.17 17.77
N GLY A 32 -8.12 12.47 16.73
CA GLY A 32 -8.93 13.05 15.67
C GLY A 32 -10.31 13.49 16.09
N LYS A 33 -10.96 12.72 16.96
CA LYS A 33 -12.22 13.13 17.59
C LYS A 33 -12.08 14.41 18.40
N LYS A 34 -10.94 14.63 19.06
CA LYS A 34 -10.69 15.84 19.87
C LYS A 34 -10.35 17.07 19.03
N LYS A 35 -9.72 16.90 17.86
CA LYS A 35 -9.22 18.00 17.01
C LYS A 35 -10.16 18.42 15.88
N ARG A 36 -11.43 17.99 15.89
CA ARG A 36 -12.38 18.19 14.77
C ARG A 36 -11.82 17.76 13.42
N TRP A 37 -11.09 16.63 13.37
CA TRP A 37 -10.62 16.01 12.13
C TRP A 37 -11.77 15.43 11.28
N PHE A 38 -12.98 15.98 11.30
CA PHE A 38 -14.07 15.55 10.41
C PHE A 38 -14.68 16.74 9.65
N ASP A 39 -14.08 17.92 9.78
CA ASP A 39 -14.27 19.00 8.80
C ASP A 39 -13.63 18.61 7.47
N GLU A 40 -14.06 19.25 6.38
CA GLU A 40 -13.58 19.06 4.99
C GLU A 40 -12.05 18.93 4.85
N ARG A 41 -11.29 19.54 5.77
CA ARG A 41 -9.84 19.41 5.85
C ARG A 41 -9.36 17.96 6.01
N TYR A 42 -10.07 17.12 6.76
CA TYR A 42 -9.71 15.71 6.93
C TYR A 42 -9.95 14.89 5.67
N ASN A 43 -11.12 15.05 5.04
CA ASN A 43 -11.41 14.41 3.76
C ASN A 43 -10.35 14.79 2.73
N ARG A 44 -10.02 16.08 2.62
CA ARG A 44 -8.96 16.58 1.74
C ARG A 44 -7.57 16.02 2.09
N ILE A 45 -7.22 15.86 3.36
CA ILE A 45 -5.93 15.26 3.75
C ILE A 45 -5.91 13.77 3.37
N HIS A 46 -6.99 13.03 3.59
CA HIS A 46 -7.04 11.61 3.28
C HIS A 46 -7.13 11.30 1.79
N GLU A 47 -7.85 12.11 1.02
CA GLU A 47 -7.83 12.05 -0.44
C GLU A 47 -6.42 12.26 -0.98
N LYS A 48 -5.73 13.31 -0.51
CA LYS A 48 -4.33 13.56 -0.87
C LYS A 48 -3.40 12.45 -0.41
N ALA A 49 -3.56 11.95 0.82
CA ALA A 49 -2.74 10.86 1.34
C ALA A 49 -2.93 9.57 0.54
N ARG A 50 -4.18 9.25 0.12
CA ARG A 50 -4.47 8.09 -0.74
C ARG A 50 -3.83 8.26 -2.12
N SER A 51 -3.90 9.45 -2.70
CA SER A 51 -3.21 9.78 -3.96
C SER A 51 -1.68 9.64 -3.85
N TYR A 52 -1.06 10.23 -2.82
CA TYR A 52 0.38 10.09 -2.59
C TYR A 52 0.79 8.65 -2.30
N SER A 53 -0.01 7.92 -1.53
CA SER A 53 0.23 6.50 -1.28
C SER A 53 0.19 5.70 -2.57
N TRP A 54 -0.73 6.00 -3.49
CA TRP A 54 -0.81 5.32 -4.78
C TRP A 54 0.40 5.64 -5.66
N VAL A 55 0.86 6.89 -5.69
CA VAL A 55 2.10 7.28 -6.40
C VAL A 55 3.31 6.55 -5.80
N ALA A 56 3.42 6.50 -4.48
CA ALA A 56 4.52 5.83 -3.79
C ALA A 56 4.54 4.33 -4.10
N THR A 57 3.39 3.65 -4.08
CA THR A 57 3.31 2.22 -4.40
C THR A 57 3.55 1.96 -5.89
N THR A 58 3.11 2.85 -6.79
CA THR A 58 3.46 2.79 -8.21
C THR A 58 4.98 2.81 -8.42
N ILE A 59 5.69 3.76 -7.79
CA ILE A 59 7.15 3.84 -7.85
C ILE A 59 7.79 2.59 -7.28
N ALA A 60 7.33 2.13 -6.11
CA ALA A 60 7.87 0.94 -5.45
C ALA A 60 7.72 -0.32 -6.33
N ILE A 61 6.54 -0.54 -6.93
CA ILE A 61 6.31 -1.69 -7.82
C ILE A 61 7.26 -1.61 -9.03
N LEU A 62 7.40 -0.45 -9.67
CA LEU A 62 8.29 -0.28 -10.83
C LEU A 62 9.75 -0.53 -10.47
N VAL A 63 10.24 -0.04 -9.33
CA VAL A 63 11.62 -0.25 -8.88
C VAL A 63 11.88 -1.73 -8.63
N VAL A 64 11.00 -2.40 -7.90
CA VAL A 64 11.14 -3.85 -7.62
C VAL A 64 11.07 -4.65 -8.92
N TRP A 65 10.18 -4.28 -9.84
CA TRP A 65 10.04 -4.94 -11.13
C TRP A 65 11.31 -4.81 -11.99
N MET A 66 11.91 -3.62 -12.03
CA MET A 66 13.20 -3.40 -12.71
C MET A 66 14.32 -4.24 -12.10
N ILE A 67 14.40 -4.32 -10.77
CA ILE A 67 15.38 -5.17 -10.08
C ILE A 67 15.22 -6.64 -10.49
N VAL A 68 13.99 -7.15 -10.50
CA VAL A 68 13.69 -8.54 -10.89
C VAL A 68 14.11 -8.80 -12.34
N ILE A 69 13.82 -7.89 -13.27
CA ILE A 69 14.25 -8.03 -14.67
C ILE A 69 15.77 -8.14 -14.79
N VAL A 70 16.53 -7.34 -14.03
CA VAL A 70 18.00 -7.31 -14.10
C VAL A 70 18.64 -8.53 -13.43
N ILE A 71 18.10 -8.99 -12.30
CA ILE A 71 18.72 -10.05 -11.49
C ILE A 71 18.24 -11.45 -11.92
N GLU A 72 16.93 -11.65 -12.04
CA GLU A 72 16.32 -12.96 -12.29
C GLU A 72 15.94 -13.15 -13.77
N GLY A 73 15.75 -12.05 -14.50
CA GLY A 73 15.19 -12.08 -15.85
C GLY A 73 13.68 -12.40 -15.86
N PRO A 74 13.10 -12.68 -17.03
CA PRO A 74 11.68 -13.00 -17.15
C PRO A 74 11.37 -14.41 -16.61
N GLY A 75 11.06 -14.47 -15.31
CA GLY A 75 10.62 -15.67 -14.60
C GLY A 75 9.27 -15.50 -13.89
N LEU A 76 8.93 -16.41 -12.96
CA LEU A 76 7.65 -16.36 -12.23
C LEU A 76 7.44 -15.02 -11.51
N THR A 77 8.47 -14.53 -10.79
CA THR A 77 8.43 -13.25 -10.05
C THR A 77 8.05 -12.08 -10.96
N PHE A 78 8.62 -12.05 -12.17
CA PHE A 78 8.32 -11.02 -13.18
C PHE A 78 6.83 -11.03 -13.57
N PHE A 79 6.25 -12.20 -13.84
CA PHE A 79 4.84 -12.32 -14.19
C PHE A 79 3.90 -12.00 -13.02
N LEU A 80 4.26 -12.38 -11.80
CA LEU A 80 3.51 -12.02 -10.60
C LEU A 80 3.49 -10.50 -10.39
N LEU A 81 4.64 -9.83 -10.54
CA LEU A 81 4.73 -8.36 -10.46
C LEU A 81 3.98 -7.67 -11.61
N THR A 82 3.99 -8.25 -12.80
CA THR A 82 3.18 -7.78 -13.94
C THR A 82 1.69 -7.86 -13.62
N GLY A 83 1.24 -8.99 -13.07
CA GLY A 83 -0.14 -9.16 -12.62
C GLY A 83 -0.52 -8.17 -11.52
N LEU A 84 0.35 -7.98 -10.53
CA LEU A 84 0.17 -7.00 -9.46
C LEU A 84 0.08 -5.57 -10.02
N TRP A 85 0.92 -5.23 -11.00
CA TRP A 85 0.91 -3.94 -11.67
C TRP A 85 -0.41 -3.68 -12.40
N ILE A 86 -0.92 -4.68 -13.14
CA ILE A 86 -2.21 -4.59 -13.82
C ILE A 86 -3.33 -4.35 -12.80
N VAL A 87 -3.39 -5.13 -11.72
CA VAL A 87 -4.39 -4.97 -10.66
C VAL A 87 -4.30 -3.59 -10.02
N HIS A 88 -3.10 -3.12 -9.72
CA HIS A 88 -2.85 -1.79 -9.14
C HIS A 88 -3.36 -0.67 -10.04
N MET A 89 -3.12 -0.74 -11.34
CA MET A 89 -3.62 0.23 -12.32
C MET A 89 -5.14 0.15 -12.50
N LEU A 90 -5.69 -1.06 -12.61
CA LEU A 90 -7.14 -1.26 -12.72
C LEU A 90 -7.88 -0.73 -11.49
N SER A 91 -7.31 -0.86 -10.30
CA SER A 91 -7.90 -0.34 -9.07
C SER A 91 -8.10 1.18 -9.12
N TYR A 92 -7.16 1.91 -9.74
CA TYR A 92 -7.29 3.35 -9.95
C TYR A 92 -8.39 3.65 -10.95
N THR A 93 -8.42 2.96 -12.09
CA THR A 93 -9.44 3.17 -13.12
C THR A 93 -10.85 2.93 -12.59
N ILE A 94 -11.06 1.83 -11.86
CA ILE A 94 -12.34 1.50 -11.24
C ILE A 94 -12.70 2.55 -10.18
N GLY A 95 -11.73 2.90 -9.31
CA GLY A 95 -11.95 3.90 -8.27
C GLY A 95 -12.32 5.28 -8.84
N ALA A 96 -11.66 5.69 -9.93
CA ALA A 96 -11.95 6.94 -10.63
C ALA A 96 -13.32 6.91 -11.31
N PHE A 97 -13.69 5.79 -11.95
CA PHE A 97 -15.00 5.63 -12.57
C PHE A 97 -16.13 5.74 -11.54
N VAL A 98 -16.00 5.06 -10.40
CA VAL A 98 -16.98 5.12 -9.30
C VAL A 98 -17.07 6.54 -8.75
N ALA A 99 -15.95 7.18 -8.43
CA ALA A 99 -15.95 8.55 -7.89
C ALA A 99 -16.50 9.60 -8.87
N ASN A 100 -16.41 9.35 -10.19
CA ASN A 100 -17.00 10.23 -11.20
C ASN A 100 -18.52 10.09 -11.30
N GLN A 101 -19.12 8.98 -10.87
CA GLN A 101 -20.58 8.83 -10.84
C GLN A 101 -21.22 9.61 -9.67
N ASP A 102 -20.44 9.88 -8.62
CA ASP A 102 -20.88 10.58 -7.41
C ASP A 102 -20.73 12.12 -7.50
N ASN A 103 -20.10 12.64 -8.57
CA ASN A 103 -19.92 14.08 -8.86
C ASN A 103 -20.92 14.58 -9.91
#